data_AF-A0A842T9S6-F1
#
_entry.id   AF-A0A842T9S6-F1
#
_cell.length_a   1.000
_cell.length_b   1.000
_cell.length_c   1.000
_cell.angle_alpha   90.00
_cell.angle_beta   90.00
_cell.angle_gamma   90.00
#
_symmetry.space_group_name_H-M   'P 1'
#
loop_
_entity.id
_entity.type
_entity.pdbx_description
1 polymer ?
#
loop_
_entity_poly.entity_id
_entity_poly.type
_entity_poly.pdbx_seq_one_letter_code
_entity_poly.pdbx_strand_id
1 'polypeptide(L)'
;MNKKRKITVKDPHLRKIRYELRSLLRLVWLDRLDELDNKHRKADSVEEMQQISWKIQDLKRAFYRHPIGCTLCGDRDVDLIYNPNDSSWYCEPCYTFQQEEYRKMGNYHLYP
;
A
#
# COMPACT_ATOMS: atom_id res chain seq x y z
N MET A 1 -1.45 3.19 22.24
CA MET A 1 -0.48 3.76 21.28
C MET A 1 0.19 2.64 20.50
N ASN A 2 -0.15 2.47 19.21
CA ASN A 2 0.56 1.53 18.36
C ASN A 2 1.96 2.09 18.05
N LYS A 3 3.00 1.37 18.48
CA LYS A 3 4.40 1.78 18.28
C LYS A 3 4.80 1.64 16.80
N LYS A 4 5.60 2.58 16.30
CA LYS A 4 6.30 2.48 15.00
C LYS A 4 7.00 1.11 14.93
N ARG A 5 6.71 0.32 13.88
CA ARG A 5 7.39 -0.97 13.64
C ARG A 5 8.23 -0.85 12.37
N LYS A 6 9.55 -1.03 12.50
CA LYS A 6 10.49 -1.18 11.39
C LYS A 6 11.07 -2.58 11.48
N ILE A 7 10.92 -3.37 10.42
CA ILE A 7 11.51 -4.70 10.33
C ILE A 7 12.75 -4.59 9.46
N THR A 8 13.92 -4.78 10.07
CA THR A 8 15.21 -4.72 9.37
C THR A 8 15.78 -6.10 9.14
N VAL A 9 16.11 -6.38 7.88
CA VAL A 9 16.76 -7.63 7.45
C VAL A 9 18.21 -7.29 7.14
N LYS A 10 19.12 -7.75 8.00
CA LYS A 10 20.56 -7.48 7.88
C LYS A 10 21.24 -8.33 6.81
N ASP A 11 20.77 -9.57 6.64
CA ASP A 11 21.34 -10.53 5.70
C ASP A 11 21.03 -10.12 4.24
N PRO A 12 22.05 -9.93 3.38
CA PRO A 12 21.85 -9.50 2.00
C PRO A 12 21.13 -10.54 1.14
N HIS A 13 21.32 -11.83 1.41
CA HIS A 13 20.62 -12.91 0.72
C HIS A 13 19.12 -12.90 1.08
N LEU A 14 18.79 -12.74 2.36
CA LEU A 14 17.39 -12.61 2.80
C LEU A 14 16.73 -11.33 2.26
N ARG A 15 17.48 -10.23 2.13
CA ARG A 15 16.99 -9.01 1.47
C ARG A 15 16.63 -9.26 0.01
N LYS A 16 17.48 -9.97 -0.73
CA LYS A 16 17.20 -10.36 -2.12
C LYS A 16 15.94 -11.23 -2.21
N ILE A 17 15.83 -12.28 -1.40
CA ILE A 17 14.63 -13.13 -1.36
C ILE A 17 13.37 -12.30 -1.09
N ARG A 18 13.41 -11.40 -0.10
CA ARG A 18 12.30 -10.50 0.21
C ARG A 18 11.92 -9.62 -0.99
N TYR A 19 12.89 -9.03 -1.67
CA TYR A 19 12.64 -8.22 -2.86
C TYR A 19 11.96 -9.02 -3.97
N GLU A 20 12.45 -10.23 -4.27
CA GLU A 20 11.87 -11.09 -5.30
C GLU A 20 10.44 -11.51 -4.95
N LEU A 21 10.19 -11.92 -3.69
CA LEU A 21 8.85 -12.27 -3.23
C LEU A 21 7.87 -11.09 -3.34
N ARG A 22 8.29 -9.90 -2.86
CA ARG A 22 7.50 -8.66 -3.02
C ARG A 22 7.26 -8.33 -4.49
N SER A 23 8.21 -8.63 -5.35
CA SER A 23 8.10 -8.39 -6.78
C SER A 23 7.07 -9.28 -7.44
N LEU A 24 7.10 -10.58 -7.14
CA LEU A 24 6.09 -11.54 -7.58
C LEU A 24 4.69 -11.15 -7.10
N LEU A 25 4.54 -10.81 -5.82
CA LEU A 25 3.25 -10.38 -5.27
C LEU A 25 2.70 -9.12 -5.96
N ARG A 26 3.57 -8.16 -6.30
CA ARG A 26 3.16 -6.97 -7.06
C ARG A 26 2.74 -7.32 -8.48
N LEU A 27 3.40 -8.26 -9.15
CA LEU A 27 3.01 -8.68 -10.50
C LEU A 27 1.62 -9.32 -10.49
N VAL A 28 1.38 -10.27 -9.57
CA VAL A 28 0.06 -10.89 -9.40
C VAL A 28 -1.01 -9.86 -9.06
N TRP A 29 -0.69 -8.89 -8.21
CA TRP A 29 -1.61 -7.81 -7.86
C TRP A 29 -1.94 -6.91 -9.06
N LEU A 30 -0.95 -6.53 -9.86
CA LEU A 30 -1.13 -5.69 -11.06
C LEU A 30 -1.99 -6.41 -12.10
N ASP A 31 -1.69 -7.68 -12.36
CA ASP A 31 -2.45 -8.52 -13.29
C ASP A 31 -3.92 -8.60 -12.86
N ARG A 32 -4.17 -8.90 -11.58
CA ARG A 32 -5.54 -8.97 -11.05
C ARG A 32 -6.25 -7.62 -11.06
N LEU A 33 -5.53 -6.52 -10.84
CA LEU A 33 -6.09 -5.18 -10.92
C LEU A 33 -6.49 -4.84 -12.36
N ASP A 34 -5.64 -5.16 -13.35
CA ASP A 34 -5.94 -4.95 -14.77
C ASP A 34 -7.14 -5.78 -15.23
N GLU A 35 -7.25 -7.03 -14.81
CA GLU A 35 -8.43 -7.87 -15.07
C GLU A 35 -9.72 -7.22 -14.53
N LEU A 36 -9.68 -6.68 -13.31
CA LEU A 36 -10.84 -6.03 -12.70
C LEU A 36 -11.17 -4.69 -13.38
N ASP A 37 -10.17 -3.89 -13.71
CA ASP A 37 -10.35 -2.62 -14.43
C ASP A 37 -10.94 -2.87 -15.83
N ASN A 38 -10.48 -3.91 -16.53
CA ASN A 38 -11.02 -4.32 -17.82
C ASN A 38 -12.49 -4.77 -17.71
N LYS A 39 -12.85 -5.50 -16.65
CA LYS A 39 -14.25 -5.85 -16.37
C LYS A 39 -15.07 -4.62 -16.05
N HIS A 40 -14.53 -3.70 -15.24
CA HIS A 40 -15.21 -2.46 -14.86
C HIS A 40 -15.57 -1.60 -16.09
N ARG A 41 -14.66 -1.51 -17.07
CA ARG A 41 -14.88 -0.79 -18.34
C ARG A 41 -15.94 -1.43 -19.24
N LYS A 42 -16.17 -2.73 -19.09
CA LYS A 42 -17.11 -3.52 -19.88
C LYS A 42 -18.41 -3.81 -19.13
N ALA A 43 -18.61 -3.24 -17.94
CA ALA A 43 -19.79 -3.51 -17.12
C ALA A 43 -21.04 -2.97 -17.81
N ASP A 44 -22.09 -3.80 -17.90
CA ASP A 44 -23.32 -3.47 -18.61
C ASP A 44 -24.37 -2.81 -17.69
N SER A 45 -24.08 -2.72 -16.40
CA SER A 45 -24.98 -2.12 -15.41
C SER A 45 -24.23 -1.36 -14.31
N VAL A 46 -24.93 -0.42 -13.68
CA VAL A 46 -24.43 0.31 -12.50
C VAL A 46 -24.15 -0.64 -11.34
N GLU A 47 -24.99 -1.67 -11.16
CA GLU A 47 -24.82 -2.66 -10.09
C GLU A 47 -23.53 -3.47 -10.28
N GLU A 48 -23.28 -3.97 -11.48
CA GLU A 48 -22.06 -4.70 -11.81
C GLU A 48 -20.82 -3.81 -11.62
N MET A 49 -20.88 -2.57 -12.11
CA MET A 49 -19.81 -1.58 -11.96
C MET A 49 -19.48 -1.36 -10.47
N GLN A 50 -20.51 -1.22 -9.63
CA GLN A 50 -20.36 -1.05 -8.19
C GLN A 50 -19.70 -2.26 -7.52
N GLN A 51 -20.12 -3.48 -7.88
CA GLN A 51 -19.54 -4.72 -7.35
C GLN A 51 -18.06 -4.86 -7.74
N ILE A 52 -17.69 -4.52 -8.98
CA ILE A 52 -16.29 -4.55 -9.43
C ILE A 52 -15.47 -3.49 -8.71
N SER A 53 -16.01 -2.28 -8.55
CA SER A 53 -15.39 -1.20 -7.79
C SER A 53 -15.04 -1.62 -6.36
N TRP A 54 -15.94 -2.33 -5.66
CA TRP A 54 -15.64 -2.89 -4.34
C TRP A 54 -14.49 -3.90 -4.36
N LYS A 55 -14.48 -4.82 -5.34
CA LYS A 55 -13.38 -5.79 -5.50
C LYS A 55 -12.04 -5.09 -5.75
N ILE A 56 -12.01 -4.03 -6.55
CA ILE A 56 -10.81 -3.21 -6.78
C ILE A 56 -10.34 -2.56 -5.47
N GLN A 57 -11.26 -1.98 -4.69
CA GLN A 57 -10.93 -1.36 -3.41
C GLN A 57 -10.38 -2.36 -2.40
N ASP A 58 -10.99 -3.55 -2.30
CA ASP A 58 -10.51 -4.61 -1.40
C ASP A 58 -9.13 -5.13 -1.82
N LEU A 59 -8.90 -5.32 -3.12
CA LEU A 59 -7.59 -5.72 -3.65
C LEU A 59 -6.52 -4.66 -3.36
N LYS A 60 -6.83 -3.37 -3.56
CA LYS A 60 -5.94 -2.26 -3.21
C LYS A 60 -5.65 -2.24 -1.71
N ARG A 61 -6.68 -2.40 -0.88
CA ARG A 61 -6.54 -2.42 0.59
C ARG A 61 -5.65 -3.57 1.05
N ALA A 62 -5.83 -4.77 0.50
CA ALA A 62 -4.98 -5.93 0.81
C ALA A 62 -3.51 -5.64 0.46
N PHE A 63 -3.24 -5.02 -0.70
CA PHE A 63 -1.88 -4.70 -1.11
C PHE A 63 -1.22 -3.63 -0.21
N TYR A 64 -1.88 -2.50 0.01
CA TYR A 64 -1.28 -1.36 0.74
C TYR A 64 -1.17 -1.55 2.25
N ARG A 65 -2.00 -2.41 2.86
CA ARG A 65 -1.94 -2.72 4.30
C ARG A 65 -0.90 -3.77 4.68
N HIS A 66 -0.23 -4.37 3.69
CA HIS A 66 0.82 -5.36 3.91
C HIS A 66 2.20 -4.82 3.52
N PRO A 67 3.29 -5.36 4.09
CA PRO A 67 4.66 -4.88 3.84
C PRO A 67 5.21 -5.35 2.49
N ILE A 68 4.41 -5.20 1.41
CA ILE A 68 4.75 -5.61 0.04
C ILE A 68 5.59 -4.53 -0.64
N GLY A 69 5.23 -3.26 -0.48
CA GLY A 69 5.99 -2.12 -1.00
C GLY A 69 5.61 -0.84 -0.28
N CYS A 70 6.38 0.22 -0.49
CA CYS A 70 6.01 1.54 0.01
C CYS A 70 4.70 2.00 -0.66
N THR A 71 3.72 2.36 0.17
CA THR A 71 2.42 2.85 -0.28
C THR A 71 2.52 4.12 -1.15
N LEU A 72 3.56 4.94 -0.93
CA LEU A 72 3.74 6.20 -1.64
C LEU A 72 4.58 6.04 -2.92
N CYS A 73 5.80 5.50 -2.83
CA CYS A 73 6.72 5.42 -3.97
C CYS A 73 6.81 4.04 -4.63
N GLY A 74 6.22 3.01 -4.04
CA GLY A 74 6.26 1.64 -4.56
C GLY A 74 7.59 0.90 -4.37
N ASP A 75 8.58 1.45 -3.66
CA ASP A 75 9.85 0.78 -3.37
C ASP A 75 9.64 -0.52 -2.58
N ARG A 76 10.35 -1.58 -2.97
CA ARG A 76 10.24 -2.94 -2.44
C ARG A 76 11.55 -3.49 -1.88
N ASP A 77 12.70 -2.89 -2.19
CA ASP A 77 14.00 -3.36 -1.70
C ASP A 77 14.22 -2.93 -0.24
N VAL A 78 13.79 -1.72 0.07
CA VAL A 78 13.99 -1.11 1.38
C VAL A 78 13.16 -1.73 2.50
N ASP A 79 13.61 -1.52 3.73
CA ASP A 79 12.82 -1.81 4.92
C ASP A 79 11.64 -0.85 4.99
N LEU A 80 10.49 -1.39 5.35
CA LEU A 80 9.26 -0.62 5.48
C LEU A 80 8.93 -0.36 6.95
N ILE A 81 8.29 0.77 7.17
CA ILE A 81 7.84 1.28 8.45
C ILE A 81 6.31 1.25 8.43
N TYR A 82 5.73 0.59 9.42
CA TYR A 82 4.28 0.62 9.62
C TYR A 82 3.85 1.95 10.22
N ASN A 83 2.89 2.60 9.57
CA ASN A 83 2.21 3.76 10.09
C ASN A 83 0.85 3.36 10.69
N PRO A 84 0.63 3.55 12.00
CA PRO A 84 -0.65 3.23 12.62
C PRO A 84 -1.79 4.20 12.27
N ASN A 85 -1.50 5.41 11.79
CA ASN A 85 -2.53 6.42 11.52
C ASN A 85 -3.44 6.02 10.35
N ASP A 86 -2.89 5.37 9.33
CA ASP A 86 -3.60 4.92 8.13
C ASP A 86 -3.46 3.41 7.88
N SER A 87 -2.84 2.70 8.81
CA SER A 87 -2.58 1.26 8.72
C SER A 87 -1.79 0.83 7.47
N SER A 88 -0.86 1.67 7.02
CA SER A 88 -0.12 1.47 5.77
C SER A 88 1.40 1.38 5.98
N TRP A 89 2.13 0.89 4.97
CA TRP A 89 3.57 0.68 5.02
C TRP A 89 4.33 1.66 4.13
N TYR A 90 5.41 2.25 4.64
CA TYR A 90 6.19 3.29 3.96
C TYR A 90 7.69 3.00 4.01
N CYS A 91 8.45 3.40 2.99
CA CYS A 91 9.89 3.55 3.16
C CYS A 91 10.17 4.74 4.10
N GLU A 92 11.37 4.79 4.67
CA GLU A 92 11.72 5.82 5.65
C GLU A 92 11.57 7.27 5.15
N PRO A 93 12.01 7.63 3.92
CA PRO A 93 11.77 8.97 3.37
C PRO A 93 10.28 9.31 3.26
N CYS A 94 9.47 8.40 2.69
CA CYS A 94 8.04 8.62 2.52
C CYS A 94 7.28 8.66 3.86
N TYR A 95 7.72 7.89 4.86
CA TYR A 95 7.17 7.95 6.21
C TYR A 95 7.41 9.34 6.81
N THR A 96 8.64 9.85 6.75
CA THR A 96 8.98 11.18 7.28
C THR A 96 8.17 12.28 6.60
N PHE A 97 8.11 12.26 5.27
CA PHE A 97 7.29 13.19 4.49
C PHE A 97 5.83 13.15 4.95
N GLN A 98 5.25 11.96 5.08
CA GLN A 98 3.85 11.81 5.44
C GLN A 98 3.55 12.20 6.91
N GLN A 99 4.50 12.02 7.83
CA GLN A 99 4.38 12.55 9.20
C GLN A 99 4.43 14.09 9.23
N GLU A 100 5.22 14.72 8.37
CA GLU A 100 5.23 16.18 8.23
C GLU A 100 3.90 16.70 7.69
N GLU A 101 3.33 16.03 6.69
CA GLU A 101 2.02 16.37 6.16
C GLU A 101 0.92 16.22 7.22
N TYR A 102 0.93 15.15 8.03
CA TYR A 102 0.01 15.01 9.15
C TYR A 102 0.19 16.11 10.22
N ARG A 103 1.40 16.56 10.49
CA ARG A 103 1.64 17.67 11.43
C ARG A 103 1.12 19.00 10.88
N LYS A 104 1.29 19.25 9.58
CA LYS A 104 0.71 20.43 8.92
C LYS A 104 -0.81 20.40 8.96
N MET A 105 -1.41 19.25 8.63
CA MET A 105 -2.86 19.07 8.70
C MET A 105 -3.40 19.10 10.14
N GLY A 106 -2.66 18.59 11.12
CA GLY A 106 -3.04 18.67 12.55
C GLY A 106 -2.99 20.09 13.13
N ASN A 107 -2.22 21.00 12.51
CA ASN A 107 -2.22 22.44 12.82
C ASN A 107 -3.36 23.20 12.12
N TYR A 108 -4.00 22.60 11.12
CA TYR A 108 -5.30 23.04 10.63
C TYR A 108 -6.35 22.24 11.39
N HIS A 109 -6.95 22.82 12.43
CA HIS A 109 -8.18 22.27 12.99
C HIS A 109 -9.15 21.98 11.84
N LEU A 110 -9.37 20.70 11.57
CA LEU A 110 -10.51 20.23 10.82
C LEU A 110 -11.34 19.40 11.80
N TYR A 111 -12.22 20.14 12.48
CA TYR A 111 -13.54 19.70 12.94
C TYR A 111 -14.34 19.04 11.79
N PRO A 112 -15.43 18.33 12.08
CA PRO A 112 -15.67 17.27 13.07
C PRO A 112 -15.74 15.87 12.42
#